data_AF-A0A7C3EN48-F1
#
_entry.id   AF-A0A7C3EN48-F1
#
_cell.length_a   1.000
_cell.length_b   1.000
_cell.length_c   1.000
_cell.angle_alpha   90.00
_cell.angle_beta   90.00
_cell.angle_gamma   90.00
#
_symmetry.space_group_name_H-M   'P 1'
#
loop_
_entity.id
_entity.type
_entity.pdbx_description
1 polymer ?
#
loop_
_entity_poly.entity_id
_entity_poly.type
_entity_poly.pdbx_seq_one_letter_code
_entity_poly.pdbx_strand_id
1 'polypeptide(L)'
;MVQTILQAIMVVLLAALVFRLPGLGGFAAGSGGLQSAPELPSVQEITNRFHSYFADDKEASSKVEGFTVSVEDISVEGPVAYVKLRLQFRWEGHNVNYTDGPLKNAPGNRGDRVQYTEVFKFRRWSKGWDVEGRREPPIIQ
;
A
#
# COMPACT_ATOMS: atom_id res chain seq x y z
N MET A 1 10.85 15.32 46.05
CA MET A 1 10.71 15.57 44.60
C MET A 1 11.99 15.21 43.84
N VAL A 2 12.54 14.00 44.01
CA VAL A 2 13.76 13.51 43.31
C VAL A 2 13.49 12.17 42.60
N GLN A 3 12.24 11.71 42.61
CA GLN A 3 11.86 10.36 42.16
C GLN A 3 11.30 10.32 40.72
N THR A 4 10.94 11.47 40.15
CA THR A 4 10.43 11.58 38.78
C THR A 4 11.52 11.76 37.71
N ILE A 5 12.71 12.25 38.09
CA ILE A 5 13.80 12.47 37.12
C ILE A 5 14.52 11.15 36.78
N LEU A 6 14.64 10.22 37.74
CA LEU A 6 15.27 8.91 37.48
C LEU A 6 14.45 8.02 36.53
N GLN A 7 13.12 8.12 36.55
CA GLN A 7 12.28 7.34 35.63
C GLN A 7 12.36 7.86 34.18
N ALA A 8 12.55 9.17 33.98
CA ALA A 8 12.70 9.74 32.63
C ALA A 8 14.02 9.33 31.94
N ILE A 9 15.11 9.19 32.70
CA ILE A 9 16.42 8.80 32.14
C ILE A 9 16.43 7.32 31.72
N MET A 10 15.75 6.46 32.47
CA MET A 10 15.72 5.02 32.20
C MET A 10 14.97 4.66 30.91
N VAL A 11 13.93 5.42 30.54
CA VAL A 11 13.17 5.20 29.30
C VAL A 11 13.94 5.63 28.06
N VAL A 12 14.73 6.71 28.14
CA VAL A 12 15.56 7.18 27.02
C VAL A 12 16.74 6.23 26.75
N LEU A 13 17.33 5.64 27.79
CA LEU A 13 18.39 4.63 27.66
C LEU A 13 17.88 3.32 27.06
N LEU A 14 16.63 2.93 27.33
CA LEU A 14 16.03 1.74 26.73
C LEU A 14 15.71 1.93 25.23
N ALA A 15 15.31 3.14 24.82
CA ALA A 15 15.03 3.46 23.42
C ALA A 15 16.30 3.58 22.55
N ALA A 16 17.42 4.03 23.14
CA ALA A 16 18.70 4.15 22.43
C ALA A 16 19.42 2.80 22.24
N LEU A 17 19.12 1.78 23.05
CA LEU A 17 19.70 0.43 22.90
C LEU A 17 19.04 -0.36 21.76
N VAL A 18 17.78 -0.09 21.44
CA VAL A 18 17.07 -0.76 20.34
C VAL A 18 17.51 -0.23 18.96
N PHE A 19 18.13 0.95 18.89
CA PHE A 19 18.46 1.63 17.63
C PHE A 19 19.92 1.54 17.17
N ARG A 20 20.79 0.75 17.80
CA ARG A 20 22.17 0.55 17.31
C ARG A 20 22.39 -0.83 16.71
N LEU A 21 22.26 -0.84 15.38
CA LEU A 21 22.98 -1.65 14.38
C LEU A 21 23.03 -3.18 14.58
N PRO A 22 22.67 -3.94 13.52
CA PRO A 22 23.41 -5.15 13.23
C PRO A 22 23.99 -5.06 11.82
N GLY A 23 25.22 -4.53 11.75
CA GLY A 23 26.23 -5.16 10.93
C GLY A 23 26.91 -6.23 11.78
N LEU A 24 26.96 -7.46 11.24
CA LEU A 24 27.81 -8.60 11.63
C LEU A 24 27.42 -9.42 12.88
N GLY A 25 27.42 -10.74 12.68
CA GLY A 25 27.73 -11.73 13.72
C GLY A 25 26.55 -12.59 14.16
N GLY A 26 26.49 -13.82 13.65
CA GLY A 26 25.38 -14.74 13.89
C GLY A 26 25.32 -15.33 15.30
N PHE A 27 24.13 -15.80 15.65
CA PHE A 27 23.90 -16.88 16.61
C PHE A 27 22.78 -17.76 16.08
N ALA A 28 23.06 -19.06 16.01
CA ALA A 28 22.08 -20.11 15.72
C ALA A 28 21.44 -20.63 17.03
N ALA A 29 20.28 -21.27 16.85
CA ALA A 29 19.52 -22.13 17.76
C ALA A 29 18.37 -21.47 18.55
N GLY A 30 17.15 -21.96 18.29
CA GLY A 30 15.97 -21.69 19.12
C GLY A 30 14.65 -21.82 18.36
N SER A 31 14.25 -23.06 18.07
CA SER A 31 12.93 -23.43 17.57
C SER A 31 11.81 -22.98 18.51
N GLY A 32 10.90 -22.16 18.00
CA GLY A 32 9.65 -21.78 18.65
C GLY A 32 8.89 -20.86 17.71
N GLY A 33 7.67 -21.26 17.31
CA GLY A 33 6.87 -20.60 16.28
C GLY A 33 6.69 -19.11 16.50
N LEU A 34 7.56 -18.32 15.89
CA LEU A 34 7.28 -16.94 15.54
C LEU A 34 6.47 -17.03 14.25
N GLN A 35 5.16 -16.92 14.39
CA GLN A 35 4.25 -16.59 13.30
C GLN A 35 4.92 -15.43 12.55
N SER A 36 5.45 -15.70 11.36
CA SER A 36 6.15 -14.72 10.55
C SER A 36 5.25 -13.49 10.51
N ALA A 37 5.77 -12.35 10.98
CA ALA A 37 5.09 -11.08 10.76
C ALA A 37 4.65 -11.05 9.28
N PRO A 38 3.41 -10.68 8.97
CA PRO A 38 2.96 -10.68 7.59
C PRO A 38 3.95 -9.83 6.78
N GLU A 39 4.65 -10.46 5.83
CA GLU A 39 5.64 -9.77 5.02
C GLU A 39 4.93 -8.63 4.30
N LEU A 40 5.33 -7.39 4.62
CA LEU A 40 4.81 -6.20 3.98
C LEU A 40 5.06 -6.32 2.46
N PRO A 41 4.06 -6.00 1.62
CA PRO A 41 4.27 -5.98 0.18
C PRO A 41 5.33 -4.95 -0.17
N SER A 42 6.22 -5.28 -1.10
CA SER A 42 7.18 -4.30 -1.60
C SER A 42 6.47 -3.28 -2.50
N VAL A 43 6.93 -2.02 -2.49
CA VAL A 43 6.40 -0.96 -3.36
C VAL A 43 6.43 -1.38 -4.84
N GLN A 44 7.53 -2.02 -5.27
CA GLN A 44 7.68 -2.48 -6.64
C GLN A 44 6.67 -3.58 -7.00
N GLU A 45 6.42 -4.53 -6.10
CA GLU A 45 5.41 -5.57 -6.30
C GLU A 45 4.01 -4.97 -6.44
N ILE A 46 3.63 -4.06 -5.53
CA ILE A 46 2.36 -3.34 -5.59
C ILE A 46 2.18 -2.62 -6.93
N THR A 47 3.18 -1.84 -7.33
CA THR A 47 3.12 -1.07 -8.58
C THR A 47 2.98 -2.00 -9.78
N ASN A 48 3.74 -3.08 -9.85
CA ASN A 48 3.65 -4.06 -10.95
C ASN A 48 2.29 -4.76 -10.99
N ARG A 49 1.76 -5.15 -9.83
CA ARG A 49 0.44 -5.79 -9.71
C ARG A 49 -0.67 -4.84 -10.11
N PHE A 50 -0.60 -3.59 -9.67
CA PHE A 50 -1.57 -2.58 -10.06
C PHE A 50 -1.53 -2.28 -11.56
N HIS A 51 -0.34 -2.18 -12.16
CA HIS A 51 -0.22 -2.01 -13.61
C HIS A 51 -0.84 -3.18 -14.38
N SER A 52 -0.66 -4.41 -13.89
CA SER A 52 -1.29 -5.59 -14.51
C SER A 52 -2.82 -5.53 -14.38
N TYR A 53 -3.33 -5.27 -13.18
CA TYR A 53 -4.76 -5.07 -12.92
C TYR A 53 -5.37 -3.96 -13.78
N PHE A 54 -4.64 -2.86 -13.98
CA PHE A 54 -5.06 -1.75 -14.83
C PHE A 54 -5.07 -2.12 -16.32
N ALA A 55 -4.05 -2.86 -16.79
CA ALA A 55 -3.95 -3.28 -18.18
C ALA A 55 -5.01 -4.32 -18.57
N ASP A 56 -5.47 -5.14 -17.61
CA ASP A 56 -6.56 -6.09 -17.82
C ASP A 56 -7.91 -5.40 -18.07
N ASP A 57 -8.09 -4.19 -17.52
CA ASP A 57 -9.22 -3.31 -17.87
C ASP A 57 -8.97 -2.61 -19.20
N LYS A 58 -9.31 -3.29 -20.30
CA LYS A 58 -9.20 -2.77 -21.66
C LYS A 58 -10.00 -1.49 -21.89
N GLU A 59 -11.07 -1.29 -21.13
CA GLU A 59 -11.90 -0.11 -21.31
C GLU A 59 -11.19 1.14 -20.77
N ALA A 60 -10.70 1.08 -19.54
CA ALA A 60 -9.98 2.18 -18.92
C ALA A 60 -8.60 2.39 -19.58
N SER A 61 -7.85 1.31 -19.81
CA SER A 61 -6.49 1.38 -20.37
C SER A 61 -6.44 1.92 -21.80
N SER A 62 -7.48 1.72 -22.62
CA SER A 62 -7.57 2.31 -23.96
C SER A 62 -7.93 3.80 -23.98
N LYS A 63 -8.31 4.35 -22.82
CA LYS A 63 -8.87 5.70 -22.67
C LYS A 63 -7.96 6.64 -21.88
N VAL A 64 -6.77 6.19 -21.50
CA VAL A 64 -5.80 7.00 -20.79
C VAL A 64 -4.44 7.03 -21.51
N GLU A 65 -3.76 8.16 -21.38
CA GLU A 65 -2.38 8.34 -21.84
C GLU A 65 -1.48 8.66 -20.63
N GLY A 66 -0.23 8.17 -20.67
CA GLY A 66 0.79 8.55 -19.67
C GLY A 66 0.51 8.04 -18.24
N PHE A 67 -0.08 6.86 -18.12
CA PHE A 67 -0.50 6.29 -16.84
C PHE A 67 0.69 5.97 -15.92
N THR A 68 0.70 6.58 -14.73
CA THR A 68 1.74 6.45 -13.70
C THR A 68 1.10 6.15 -12.35
N VAL A 69 1.75 5.27 -11.57
CA VAL A 69 1.32 4.85 -10.23
C VAL A 69 2.43 5.08 -9.22
N SER A 70 2.10 5.63 -8.06
CA SER A 70 3.01 5.77 -6.94
C SER A 70 2.35 5.33 -5.64
N VAL A 71 3.08 4.59 -4.81
CA VAL A 71 2.60 4.17 -3.49
C VAL A 71 2.84 5.30 -2.50
N GLU A 72 1.78 5.79 -1.86
CA GLU A 72 1.87 6.80 -0.79
C GLU A 72 1.97 6.16 0.59
N ASP A 73 1.21 5.10 0.84
CA ASP A 73 1.14 4.46 2.15
C ASP A 73 0.69 2.99 2.03
N ILE A 74 1.13 2.15 2.97
CA ILE A 74 0.77 0.73 3.06
C ILE A 74 0.39 0.43 4.51
N SER A 75 -0.86 0.03 4.73
CA SER A 75 -1.35 -0.51 6.00
C SER A 75 -1.68 -1.99 5.85
N VAL A 76 -1.31 -2.84 6.81
CA VAL A 76 -1.55 -4.29 6.74
C VAL A 76 -2.38 -4.77 7.92
N GLU A 77 -3.46 -5.48 7.62
CA GLU A 77 -4.40 -6.09 8.57
C GLU A 77 -4.52 -7.59 8.25
N GLY A 78 -3.68 -8.41 8.88
CA GLY A 78 -3.65 -9.86 8.66
C GLY A 78 -3.25 -10.22 7.23
N PRO A 79 -4.09 -10.93 6.44
CA PRO A 79 -3.79 -11.28 5.05
C PRO A 79 -4.15 -10.18 4.04
N VAL A 80 -4.56 -8.99 4.51
CA VAL A 80 -5.00 -7.88 3.68
C VAL A 80 -4.06 -6.69 3.85
N ALA A 81 -3.69 -6.06 2.76
CA ALA A 81 -2.98 -4.79 2.73
C ALA A 81 -3.86 -3.72 2.09
N TYR A 82 -4.05 -2.62 2.77
CA TYR A 82 -4.68 -1.41 2.25
C TYR A 82 -3.59 -0.48 1.77
N VAL A 83 -3.53 -0.27 0.46
CA VAL A 83 -2.48 0.52 -0.16
C VAL A 83 -3.06 1.78 -0.75
N LYS A 84 -2.53 2.92 -0.31
CA LYS A 84 -2.90 4.24 -0.82
C LYS A 84 -2.05 4.52 -2.06
N LEU A 85 -2.66 4.55 -3.23
CA LEU A 85 -2.00 4.77 -4.52
C LEU A 85 -2.33 6.15 -5.07
N ARG A 86 -1.31 6.91 -5.43
CA ARG A 86 -1.42 8.10 -6.27
C ARG A 86 -1.36 7.69 -7.73
N LEU A 87 -2.41 8.02 -8.46
CA LEU A 87 -2.56 7.74 -9.88
C LEU A 87 -2.46 9.05 -10.66
N GLN A 88 -1.68 9.03 -11.75
CA GLN A 88 -1.53 10.15 -12.67
C GLN A 88 -1.71 9.69 -14.10
N PHE A 89 -2.50 10.41 -14.89
CA PHE A 89 -2.70 10.12 -16.32
C PHE A 89 -3.40 11.30 -16.99
N ARG A 90 -3.57 11.19 -18.31
CA ARG A 90 -4.43 12.06 -19.10
C ARG A 90 -5.61 11.26 -19.65
N TRP A 91 -6.81 11.80 -19.58
CA TRP A 91 -7.97 11.20 -20.23
C TRP A 91 -7.93 11.43 -21.74
N GLU A 92 -7.91 10.36 -22.52
CA GLU A 92 -8.10 10.41 -23.97
C GLU A 92 -9.57 10.21 -24.37
N GLY A 93 -10.39 9.64 -23.47
CA GLY A 93 -11.85 9.61 -23.59
C GLY A 93 -12.53 9.15 -22.30
N HIS A 94 -13.43 9.95 -21.73
CA HIS A 94 -14.20 9.53 -20.55
C HIS A 94 -15.45 8.73 -20.99
N ASN A 95 -15.65 7.52 -20.47
CA ASN A 95 -16.94 6.83 -20.64
C ASN A 95 -17.83 7.09 -19.44
N VAL A 96 -18.91 7.83 -19.67
CA VAL A 96 -19.94 8.12 -18.65
C VAL A 96 -20.61 6.85 -18.09
N ASN A 97 -20.51 5.72 -18.79
CA ASN A 97 -21.02 4.43 -18.33
C ASN A 97 -19.97 3.56 -17.62
N TYR A 98 -18.76 4.07 -17.37
CA TYR A 98 -17.70 3.35 -16.66
C TYR A 98 -17.99 3.37 -15.16
N THR A 99 -18.66 2.32 -14.67
CA THR A 99 -19.17 2.24 -13.29
C THR A 99 -18.36 1.26 -12.42
N ASP A 100 -17.46 0.48 -13.02
CA ASP A 100 -16.60 -0.47 -12.32
C ASP A 100 -15.16 -0.40 -12.85
N GLY A 101 -14.20 -0.95 -12.10
CA GLY A 101 -12.79 -0.99 -12.47
C GLY A 101 -11.92 0.11 -11.84
N PRO A 102 -10.59 0.05 -12.03
CA PRO A 102 -9.58 0.83 -11.30
C PRO A 102 -9.81 2.34 -11.27
N LEU A 103 -10.43 2.92 -12.32
CA LEU A 103 -10.58 4.38 -12.45
C LEU A 103 -12.02 4.87 -12.25
N LYS A 104 -12.96 4.07 -11.72
CA LYS A 104 -14.38 4.46 -11.68
C LYS A 104 -14.65 5.80 -10.98
N ASN A 105 -13.78 6.15 -10.03
CA ASN A 105 -13.87 7.36 -9.21
C ASN A 105 -12.91 8.47 -9.68
N ALA A 106 -12.19 8.25 -10.78
CA ALA A 106 -11.24 9.22 -11.28
C ALA A 106 -11.99 10.48 -11.76
N PRO A 107 -11.58 11.67 -11.30
CA PRO A 107 -12.20 12.92 -11.71
C PRO A 107 -11.77 13.32 -13.12
N GLY A 108 -12.40 14.37 -13.66
CA GLY A 108 -12.00 15.01 -14.90
C GLY A 108 -12.70 14.47 -16.15
N ASN A 109 -12.52 15.19 -17.24
CA ASN A 109 -13.09 14.93 -18.55
C ASN A 109 -12.01 14.58 -19.56
N ARG A 110 -12.42 14.24 -20.78
CA ARG A 110 -11.52 14.07 -21.92
C ARG A 110 -10.59 15.28 -22.07
N GLY A 111 -9.29 15.01 -22.18
CA GLY A 111 -8.22 16.00 -22.33
C GLY A 111 -7.57 16.40 -21.01
N ASP A 112 -8.25 16.18 -19.87
CA ASP A 112 -7.75 16.58 -18.56
C ASP A 112 -6.58 15.71 -18.11
N ARG A 113 -5.59 16.36 -17.49
CA ARG A 113 -4.57 15.66 -16.69
C ARG A 113 -5.11 15.48 -15.29
N VAL A 114 -5.19 14.23 -14.88
CA VAL A 114 -5.74 13.82 -13.60
C VAL A 114 -4.61 13.37 -12.70
N GLN A 115 -4.65 13.84 -11.47
CA GLN A 115 -3.88 13.28 -10.37
C GLN A 115 -4.81 13.10 -9.19
N TYR A 116 -4.97 11.86 -8.73
CA TYR A 116 -5.78 11.58 -7.57
C TYR A 116 -5.24 10.39 -6.78
N THR A 117 -5.73 10.24 -5.56
CA THR A 117 -5.28 9.18 -4.66
C THR A 117 -6.45 8.33 -4.24
N GLU A 118 -6.28 7.02 -4.28
CA GLU A 118 -7.31 6.04 -3.92
C GLU A 118 -6.69 4.86 -3.14
N VAL A 119 -7.51 4.22 -2.30
CA VAL A 119 -7.08 3.10 -1.47
C VAL A 119 -7.55 1.78 -2.09
N PHE A 120 -6.58 0.93 -2.41
CA PHE A 120 -6.81 -0.39 -2.97
C PHE A 120 -6.52 -1.48 -1.95
N LYS A 121 -7.31 -2.54 -2.03
CA LYS A 121 -7.18 -3.74 -1.19
C LYS A 121 -6.32 -4.75 -1.96
N PHE A 122 -5.21 -5.12 -1.35
CA PHE A 122 -4.35 -6.20 -1.80
C PHE A 122 -4.51 -7.38 -0.84
N ARG A 123 -4.54 -8.60 -1.37
CA ARG A 123 -4.63 -9.82 -0.59
C ARG A 123 -3.36 -10.65 -0.74
N ARG A 124 -2.89 -11.20 0.38
CA ARG A 124 -1.74 -12.11 0.39
C ARG A 124 -2.16 -13.49 -0.09
N TRP A 125 -1.42 -13.99 -1.07
CA TRP A 125 -1.48 -15.34 -1.62
C TRP A 125 -0.18 -16.09 -1.29
N SER A 126 -0.14 -17.40 -1.58
CA SER A 126 1.03 -18.25 -1.31
C SER A 126 2.31 -17.83 -2.04
N LYS A 127 2.22 -16.94 -3.05
CA LYS A 127 3.35 -16.48 -3.88
C LYS A 127 3.53 -14.96 -3.92
N GLY A 128 2.86 -14.19 -3.05
CA GLY A 128 2.96 -12.73 -3.01
C GLY A 128 1.64 -12.04 -2.74
N TRP A 129 1.52 -10.79 -3.15
CA TRP A 129 0.32 -9.96 -3.00
C TRP A 129 -0.36 -9.75 -4.36
N ASP A 130 -1.69 -9.69 -4.35
CA ASP A 130 -2.48 -9.41 -5.56
C ASP A 130 -3.62 -8.44 -5.27
N VAL A 131 -4.06 -7.69 -6.29
CA VAL A 131 -5.13 -6.71 -6.16
C VAL A 131 -6.46 -7.45 -6.03
N GLU A 132 -7.12 -7.33 -4.88
CA GLU A 132 -8.46 -7.88 -4.68
C GLU A 132 -9.54 -6.91 -5.20
N GLY A 133 -9.23 -5.61 -5.16
CA GLY A 133 -10.12 -4.56 -5.63
C GLY A 133 -9.93 -3.28 -4.81
N ARG A 134 -11.00 -2.49 -4.68
CA ARG A 134 -11.00 -1.29 -3.85
C ARG A 134 -11.49 -1.57 -2.44
N ARG A 135 -11.11 -0.73 -1.49
CA ARG A 135 -11.81 -0.66 -0.20
C ARG A 135 -13.18 -0.03 -0.47
N GLU A 136 -14.25 -0.81 -0.33
CA GLU A 136 -15.59 -0.21 -0.26
C GLU A 136 -15.66 0.71 0.96
N PRO A 137 -16.19 1.94 0.83
CA PRO A 137 -16.43 2.77 2.00
C PRO A 137 -17.32 1.99 2.97
N PRO A 138 -17.10 2.08 4.29
CA PRO A 138 -17.97 1.42 5.24
C PRO A 138 -19.42 1.86 4.97
N ILE A 139 -20.32 0.89 4.79
CA ILE A 139 -21.76 1.15 4.73
C ILE A 139 -22.13 1.61 6.13
N ILE A 140 -22.24 2.92 6.33
CA ILE A 140 -22.91 3.47 7.50
C ILE A 140 -24.39 3.18 7.29
N GLN A 141 -24.90 2.16 7.97
CA GLN A 141 -26.34 1.90 8.10
C GLN A 141 -26.93 2.79 9.18
#